data_AF-A0A1V5DE92-F1
#
_entry.id   AF-A0A1V5DE92-F1
#
_cell.length_a   1.000
_cell.length_b   1.000
_cell.length_c   1.000
_cell.angle_alpha   90.00
_cell.angle_beta   90.00
_cell.angle_gamma   90.00
#
_symmetry.space_group_name_H-M   'P 1'
#
loop_
_entity.id
_entity.type
_entity.pdbx_description
1 polymer ?
#
loop_
_entity_poly.entity_id
_entity_poly.type
_entity_poly.pdbx_seq_one_letter_code
_entity_poly.pdbx_strand_id
1 'polypeptide(L)'
;MRGETLIQQTDSTVYVDHTILLVLSRPVPPADPDFESWRATNQLWKQFRGEKVKLVTSGKETETDIILWLNKQGCCITDTLRAMEAIREFETWGREERDRIQQYKQVLIHYEELELLPFSETGSKENAENKEIARLLNPVPDKPEVDQATSADVALLRQCLADLGSWYTETRWRDLKRTEYEVNWEILESVLRKQDLEPISTGSAGERNRRLFGLLNRAIGLSKKSCGVLPMPDSHIDFVIHTVVEKYGHTQRDRGIHHVLHCVRHGINLFSTTNRLLIDDFSRYKPLLEKHLSLSHLDLELVNPLALVQRLLTGIRPASGQIIV
;
A
#
# COMPACT_ATOMS: atom_id res chain seq x y z
N MET A 1 19.98 -24.46 22.94
CA MET A 1 20.63 -23.14 23.08
C MET A 1 20.85 -22.51 21.72
N ARG A 2 19.88 -21.71 21.27
CA ARG A 2 20.07 -20.50 20.46
C ARG A 2 18.96 -19.57 20.93
N GLY A 3 19.35 -18.42 21.47
CA GLY A 3 18.44 -17.48 22.13
C GLY A 3 17.47 -16.91 21.13
N GLU A 4 16.18 -17.17 21.36
CA GLU A 4 15.12 -16.32 20.86
C GLU A 4 15.26 -14.99 21.58
N THR A 5 15.54 -13.94 20.83
CA THR A 5 15.45 -12.57 21.33
C THR A 5 13.98 -12.29 21.61
N LEU A 6 13.49 -12.71 22.77
CA LEU A 6 12.23 -12.25 23.33
C LEU A 6 12.33 -10.73 23.42
N ILE A 7 11.66 -10.03 22.51
CA ILE A 7 11.38 -8.62 22.67
C ILE A 7 10.60 -8.53 23.98
N GLN A 8 11.24 -8.03 25.04
CA GLN A 8 10.56 -7.71 26.28
C GLN A 8 9.48 -6.69 25.93
N GLN A 9 8.23 -7.16 25.93
CA GLN A 9 7.07 -6.31 25.72
C GLN A 9 6.97 -5.37 26.91
N THR A 10 7.32 -4.11 26.69
CA THR A 10 6.82 -3.01 27.51
C THR A 10 5.37 -2.72 27.06
N ASP A 11 4.51 -2.28 27.97
CA ASP A 11 3.10 -1.94 27.76
C ASP A 11 2.82 -0.87 26.66
N SER A 12 3.84 -0.46 25.90
CA SER A 12 3.82 0.61 24.90
C SER A 12 4.29 0.18 23.51
N THR A 13 4.30 -1.12 23.17
CA THR A 13 4.61 -1.55 21.79
C THR A 13 3.37 -1.45 20.91
N VAL A 14 3.46 -0.70 19.82
CA VAL A 14 2.36 -0.45 18.88
C VAL A 14 2.81 -0.85 17.48
N TYR A 15 2.04 -1.73 16.85
CA TYR A 15 2.21 -2.03 15.43
C TYR A 15 1.62 -0.89 14.59
N VAL A 16 2.34 -0.48 13.54
CA VAL A 16 1.85 0.49 12.53
C VAL A 16 2.00 -0.07 11.13
N ASP A 17 1.06 0.26 10.24
CA ASP A 17 1.13 -0.07 8.81
C ASP A 17 1.58 1.13 7.97
N HIS A 18 1.67 0.92 6.65
CA HIS A 18 2.08 1.97 5.72
C HIS A 18 1.13 3.19 5.73
N THR A 19 -0.15 3.03 6.10
CA THR A 19 -1.14 4.13 6.06
C THR A 19 -0.81 5.23 7.05
N ILE A 20 -0.22 4.86 8.19
CA ILE A 20 0.31 5.79 9.20
C ILE A 20 1.44 6.63 8.60
N LEU A 21 2.35 5.99 7.85
CA LEU A 21 3.48 6.65 7.19
C LEU A 21 2.99 7.63 6.12
N LEU A 22 1.97 7.23 5.35
CA LEU A 22 1.37 8.09 4.32
C LEU A 22 0.78 9.37 4.93
N VAL A 23 0.07 9.25 6.05
CA VAL A 23 -0.50 10.42 6.74
C VAL A 23 0.61 11.30 7.31
N LEU A 24 1.62 10.73 7.95
CA LEU A 24 2.74 11.48 8.54
C LEU A 24 3.55 12.26 7.49
N SER A 25 3.74 11.67 6.32
CA SER A 25 4.64 12.15 5.27
C SER A 25 4.17 13.41 4.52
N ARG A 26 2.93 13.87 4.72
CA ARG A 26 2.40 15.08 4.07
C ARG A 26 2.03 16.15 5.10
N PRO A 27 2.31 17.44 4.84
CA PRO A 27 1.73 18.51 5.64
C PRO A 27 0.23 18.61 5.35
N VAL A 28 -0.59 18.74 6.40
CA VAL A 28 -2.05 18.88 6.28
C VAL A 28 -2.46 20.19 6.96
N PRO A 29 -3.15 21.12 6.24
CA PRO A 29 -3.55 22.38 6.83
C PRO A 29 -4.74 22.20 7.81
N PRO A 30 -4.91 23.08 8.81
CA PRO A 30 -5.97 22.95 9.82
C PRO A 30 -7.42 22.90 9.29
N ALA A 31 -7.66 23.40 8.08
CA ALA A 31 -8.97 23.38 7.44
C ALA A 31 -9.31 22.06 6.74
N ASP A 32 -8.33 21.16 6.58
CA ASP A 32 -8.50 19.89 5.89
C ASP A 32 -9.16 18.84 6.82
N PRO A 33 -10.15 18.05 6.35
CA PRO A 33 -10.76 16.97 7.14
C PRO A 33 -9.77 15.94 7.70
N ASP A 34 -8.64 15.74 7.03
CA ASP A 34 -7.60 14.81 7.47
C ASP A 34 -6.68 15.39 8.56
N PHE A 35 -6.86 16.66 8.95
CA PHE A 35 -5.99 17.36 9.89
C PHE A 35 -5.90 16.67 11.25
N GLU A 36 -7.01 16.22 11.83
CA GLU A 36 -6.99 15.57 13.16
C GLU A 36 -6.26 14.22 13.11
N SER A 37 -6.44 13.44 12.03
CA SER A 37 -5.69 12.20 11.82
C SER A 37 -4.19 12.48 11.65
N TRP A 38 -3.84 13.53 10.89
CA TRP A 38 -2.47 13.99 10.73
C TRP A 38 -1.84 14.44 12.05
N ARG A 39 -2.56 15.26 12.82
CA ARG A 39 -2.13 15.79 14.12
C ARG A 39 -1.90 14.66 15.13
N ALA A 40 -2.83 13.71 15.22
CA ALA A 40 -2.70 12.54 16.07
C ALA A 40 -1.51 11.67 15.67
N THR A 41 -1.34 11.42 14.37
CA THR A 41 -0.18 10.64 13.86
C THR A 41 1.14 11.33 14.18
N ASN A 42 1.23 12.66 14.01
CA ASN A 42 2.40 13.43 14.42
C ASN A 42 2.66 13.35 15.93
N GLN A 43 1.60 13.37 16.75
CA GLN A 43 1.74 13.23 18.19
C GLN A 43 2.22 11.83 18.59
N LEU A 44 1.71 10.77 17.95
CA LEU A 44 2.20 9.41 18.12
C LEU A 44 3.69 9.32 17.78
N TRP A 45 4.09 9.90 16.64
CA TRP A 45 5.49 9.90 16.20
C TRP A 45 6.42 10.68 17.15
N LYS A 46 5.92 11.76 17.78
CA LYS A 46 6.64 12.46 18.85
C LYS A 46 6.83 11.60 20.09
N GLN A 47 5.84 10.81 20.49
CA GLN A 47 5.99 9.88 21.62
C GLN A 47 6.99 8.77 21.29
N PHE A 48 6.98 8.29 20.04
CA PHE A 48 7.93 7.32 19.53
C PHE A 48 9.38 7.82 19.58
N ARG A 49 9.66 8.98 18.97
CA ARG A 49 11.01 9.59 19.00
C ARG A 49 11.45 10.01 20.41
N GLY A 50 10.50 10.20 21.32
CA GLY A 50 10.75 10.42 22.74
C GLY A 50 10.84 9.12 23.56
N GLU A 51 10.94 7.96 22.92
CA GLU A 51 11.09 6.62 23.51
C GLU A 51 9.96 6.21 24.48
N LYS A 52 8.81 6.89 24.45
CA LYS A 52 7.67 6.56 25.32
C LYS A 52 6.80 5.44 24.78
N VAL A 53 6.85 5.25 23.47
CA VAL A 53 6.13 4.22 22.71
C VAL A 53 7.12 3.59 21.76
N LYS A 54 7.04 2.28 21.62
CA LYS A 54 7.84 1.54 20.64
C LYS A 54 6.97 1.27 19.41
N LEU A 55 7.34 1.81 18.26
CA LEU A 55 6.63 1.55 17.00
C LEU A 55 7.31 0.41 16.25
N VAL A 56 6.52 -0.59 15.89
CA VAL A 56 6.98 -1.77 15.16
C VAL A 56 6.17 -1.98 13.89
N THR A 57 6.74 -2.68 12.91
CA THR A 57 6.00 -3.09 11.71
C THR A 57 6.53 -4.39 11.13
N SER A 58 5.80 -4.98 10.18
CA SER A 58 6.31 -6.08 9.36
C SER A 58 7.13 -5.53 8.21
N GLY A 59 8.44 -5.80 8.17
CA GLY A 59 9.31 -5.23 7.14
C GLY A 59 8.83 -5.55 5.71
N LYS A 60 8.68 -6.85 5.39
CA LYS A 60 8.32 -7.28 4.03
C LYS A 60 6.93 -6.85 3.58
N GLU A 61 5.94 -6.95 4.46
CA GLU A 61 4.56 -6.57 4.13
C GLU A 61 4.45 -5.05 3.97
N THR A 62 4.98 -4.27 4.91
CA THR A 62 4.92 -2.80 4.85
C THR A 62 5.74 -2.24 3.69
N GLU A 63 6.90 -2.81 3.38
CA GLU A 63 7.67 -2.47 2.18
C GLU A 63 6.85 -2.73 0.90
N THR A 64 6.21 -3.90 0.82
CA THR A 64 5.35 -4.26 -0.33
C THR A 64 4.22 -3.26 -0.49
N ASP A 65 3.57 -2.88 0.60
CA ASP A 65 2.47 -1.92 0.60
C ASP A 65 2.90 -0.54 0.11
N ILE A 66 4.05 -0.04 0.60
CA ILE A 66 4.63 1.23 0.15
C ILE A 66 4.92 1.19 -1.35
N ILE A 67 5.46 0.08 -1.85
CA ILE A 67 5.77 -0.10 -3.28
C ILE A 67 4.51 -0.17 -4.13
N LEU A 68 3.48 -0.87 -3.67
CA LEU A 68 2.19 -0.90 -4.36
C LEU A 68 1.58 0.50 -4.41
N TRP A 69 1.65 1.25 -3.31
CA TRP A 69 1.20 2.64 -3.27
C TRP A 69 1.98 3.54 -4.25
N LEU A 70 3.32 3.50 -4.24
CA LEU A 70 4.16 4.28 -5.16
C LEU A 70 3.87 3.94 -6.62
N ASN A 71 3.74 2.65 -6.95
CA ASN A 71 3.37 2.21 -8.29
C ASN A 71 1.98 2.72 -8.70
N LYS A 72 1.01 2.78 -7.78
CA LYS A 72 -0.30 3.39 -8.02
C LYS A 72 -0.23 4.90 -8.27
N GLN A 73 0.84 5.58 -7.84
CA GLN A 73 1.04 7.00 -8.13
C GLN A 73 1.75 7.27 -9.47
N GLY A 74 2.16 6.23 -10.21
CA GLY A 74 2.94 6.38 -11.44
C GLY A 74 4.44 6.11 -11.26
N CYS A 75 4.96 6.15 -10.04
CA CYS A 75 6.37 5.89 -9.73
C CYS A 75 6.68 4.38 -9.82
N CYS A 76 7.30 3.96 -10.93
CA CYS A 76 7.53 2.56 -11.24
C CYS A 76 8.69 1.97 -10.41
N ILE A 77 8.37 1.12 -9.45
CA ILE A 77 9.33 0.42 -8.60
C ILE A 77 9.26 -1.07 -8.88
N THR A 78 10.32 -1.61 -9.48
CA THR A 78 10.42 -3.04 -9.87
C THR A 78 11.25 -3.87 -8.91
N ASP A 79 12.15 -3.24 -8.16
CA ASP A 79 13.05 -3.82 -7.17
C ASP A 79 12.90 -3.02 -5.86
N THR A 80 12.64 -3.72 -4.76
CA THR A 80 12.31 -3.09 -3.47
C THR A 80 13.53 -2.42 -2.85
N LEU A 81 14.73 -2.95 -3.09
CA LEU A 81 16.00 -2.44 -2.57
C LEU A 81 16.43 -1.10 -3.18
N ARG A 82 15.72 -0.62 -4.21
CA ARG A 82 16.08 0.57 -4.99
C ARG A 82 14.94 1.60 -5.04
N ALA A 83 14.01 1.56 -4.09
CA ALA A 83 12.85 2.46 -4.06
C ALA A 83 13.24 3.95 -4.12
N MET A 84 14.24 4.38 -3.35
CA MET A 84 14.72 5.77 -3.36
C MET A 84 15.33 6.17 -4.71
N GLU A 85 16.02 5.25 -5.39
CA GLU A 85 16.61 5.51 -6.71
C GLU A 85 15.52 5.62 -7.78
N ALA A 86 14.51 4.75 -7.71
CA ALA A 86 13.34 4.81 -8.60
C ALA A 86 12.56 6.13 -8.42
N ILE A 87 12.41 6.62 -7.19
CA ILE A 87 11.81 7.95 -6.93
C ILE A 87 12.66 9.07 -7.56
N ARG A 88 13.99 9.00 -7.49
CA ARG A 88 14.87 9.99 -8.12
C ARG A 88 14.77 9.95 -9.64
N GLU A 89 14.72 8.77 -10.25
CA GLU A 89 14.48 8.63 -11.69
C GLU A 89 13.10 9.21 -12.07
N PHE A 90 12.07 8.92 -11.29
CA PHE A 90 10.73 9.49 -11.49
C PHE A 90 10.71 11.01 -11.34
N GLU A 91 11.45 11.58 -10.38
CA GLU A 91 11.58 13.03 -10.19
C GLU A 91 12.19 13.72 -11.42
N THR A 92 13.15 13.07 -12.11
CA THR A 92 13.75 13.65 -13.33
C THR A 92 12.78 13.80 -14.50
N TRP A 93 11.65 13.08 -14.50
CA TRP A 93 10.59 13.26 -15.50
C TRP A 93 9.91 14.64 -15.40
N GLY A 94 9.94 15.27 -14.22
CA GLY A 94 9.59 16.69 -14.04
C GLY A 94 8.10 17.05 -14.19
N ARG A 95 7.20 16.08 -14.30
CA ARG A 95 5.74 16.32 -14.38
C ARG A 95 4.96 16.08 -13.08
N GLU A 96 5.56 15.47 -12.07
CA GLU A 96 4.93 15.27 -10.77
C GLU A 96 5.18 16.49 -9.85
N GLU A 97 4.22 16.80 -8.98
CA GLU A 97 4.34 17.91 -8.05
C GLU A 97 5.47 17.67 -7.04
N ARG A 98 6.30 18.70 -6.80
CA ARG A 98 7.45 18.61 -5.89
C ARG A 98 7.06 18.12 -4.48
N ASP A 99 5.93 18.58 -3.97
CA ASP A 99 5.44 18.20 -2.64
C ASP A 99 5.09 16.72 -2.54
N ARG A 100 4.62 16.12 -3.65
CA ARG A 100 4.34 14.68 -3.72
C ARG A 100 5.62 13.85 -3.78
N ILE A 101 6.58 14.26 -4.61
CA ILE A 101 7.90 13.63 -4.62
C ILE A 101 8.53 13.69 -3.22
N GLN A 102 8.38 14.82 -2.53
CA GLN A 102 8.82 14.96 -1.15
C GLN A 102 8.07 14.00 -0.22
N GLN A 103 6.74 13.86 -0.36
CA GLN A 103 5.95 12.87 0.38
C GLN A 103 6.50 11.45 0.17
N TYR A 104 6.80 11.06 -1.08
CA TYR A 104 7.31 9.71 -1.40
C TYR A 104 8.62 9.43 -0.66
N LYS A 105 9.53 10.41 -0.65
CA LYS A 105 10.80 10.34 0.07
C LYS A 105 10.59 10.25 1.58
N GLN A 106 9.66 11.04 2.15
CA GLN A 106 9.35 11.02 3.58
C GLN A 106 8.75 9.69 4.05
N VAL A 107 7.90 9.04 3.24
CA VAL A 107 7.37 7.70 3.57
C VAL A 107 8.51 6.70 3.80
N LEU A 108 9.53 6.69 2.92
CA LEU A 108 10.68 5.80 3.07
C LEU A 108 11.52 6.14 4.31
N ILE A 109 11.76 7.42 4.57
CA ILE A 109 12.50 7.86 5.77
C ILE A 109 11.77 7.41 7.04
N HIS A 110 10.45 7.59 7.13
CA HIS A 110 9.68 7.16 8.28
C HIS A 110 9.62 5.64 8.43
N TYR A 111 9.61 4.90 7.31
CA TYR A 111 9.70 3.45 7.33
C TYR A 111 11.05 2.97 7.90
N GLU A 112 12.16 3.61 7.53
CA GLU A 112 13.51 3.31 8.04
C GLU A 112 13.67 3.59 9.55
N GLU A 113 12.86 4.49 10.12
CA GLU A 113 12.86 4.77 11.56
C GLU A 113 12.24 3.63 12.40
N LEU A 114 11.38 2.78 11.82
CA LEU A 114 10.61 1.77 12.55
C LEU A 114 11.45 0.55 12.94
N GLU A 115 11.11 -0.05 14.08
CA GLU A 115 11.64 -1.37 14.41
C GLU A 115 10.92 -2.46 13.60
N LEU A 116 11.69 -3.25 12.87
CA LEU A 116 11.14 -4.32 12.04
C LEU A 116 11.00 -5.60 12.87
N LEU A 117 9.78 -6.11 12.94
CA LEU A 117 9.52 -7.42 13.52
C LEU A 117 10.21 -8.50 12.66
N PRO A 118 10.80 -9.53 13.28
CA PRO A 118 11.50 -10.57 12.55
C PRO A 118 10.56 -11.33 11.64
N PHE A 119 11.01 -11.61 10.43
CA PHE A 119 10.27 -12.45 9.48
C PHE A 119 10.32 -13.91 9.95
N SER A 120 9.19 -14.48 10.40
CA SER A 120 9.10 -15.92 10.63
C SER A 120 8.63 -16.62 9.35
N GLU A 121 9.58 -17.20 8.60
CA GLU A 121 9.25 -18.28 7.65
C GLU A 121 8.95 -19.54 8.44
N THR A 122 7.76 -19.61 9.02
CA THR A 122 7.27 -20.84 9.61
C THR A 122 6.34 -21.53 8.59
N GLY A 123 6.43 -22.86 8.52
CA GLY A 123 6.29 -23.68 7.30
C GLY A 123 4.91 -23.77 6.62
N SER A 124 4.80 -24.69 5.65
CA SER A 124 3.64 -24.82 4.75
C SER A 124 2.27 -24.98 5.42
N LYS A 125 2.21 -25.42 6.68
CA LYS A 125 0.97 -25.53 7.46
C LYS A 125 0.44 -24.17 7.92
N GLU A 126 1.28 -23.23 8.33
CA GLU A 126 0.83 -21.87 8.69
C GLU A 126 0.29 -21.12 7.48
N ASN A 127 0.85 -21.35 6.29
CA ASN A 127 0.30 -20.74 5.06
C ASN A 127 -1.14 -21.18 4.75
N ALA A 128 -1.56 -22.37 5.19
CA ALA A 128 -2.95 -22.80 5.03
C ALA A 128 -3.87 -22.14 6.07
N GLU A 129 -3.45 -22.11 7.34
CA GLU A 129 -4.16 -21.47 8.44
C GLU A 129 -4.31 -19.95 8.23
N ASN A 130 -3.27 -19.28 7.74
CA ASN A 130 -3.30 -17.87 7.37
C ASN A 130 -4.32 -17.58 6.25
N LYS A 131 -4.45 -18.49 5.28
CA LYS A 131 -5.46 -18.37 4.21
C LYS A 131 -6.87 -18.57 4.74
N GLU A 132 -7.05 -19.44 5.72
CA GLU A 132 -8.34 -19.68 6.36
C GLU A 132 -8.77 -18.49 7.23
N ILE A 133 -7.85 -17.96 8.04
CA ILE A 133 -8.06 -16.72 8.80
C ILE A 133 -8.31 -15.54 7.85
N ALA A 134 -7.56 -15.44 6.76
CA ALA A 134 -7.77 -14.37 5.79
C ALA A 134 -9.17 -14.45 5.15
N ARG A 135 -9.66 -15.65 4.83
CA ARG A 135 -11.04 -15.85 4.35
C ARG A 135 -12.09 -15.48 5.41
N LEU A 136 -11.83 -15.77 6.68
CA LEU A 136 -12.73 -15.39 7.79
C LEU A 136 -12.81 -13.88 7.97
N LEU A 137 -11.68 -13.18 7.81
CA LEU A 137 -11.59 -11.72 7.95
C LEU A 137 -11.90 -10.96 6.65
N ASN A 138 -11.97 -11.66 5.51
CA ASN A 138 -12.33 -11.12 4.20
C ASN A 138 -13.63 -11.74 3.63
N PRO A 139 -14.80 -11.53 4.25
CA PRO A 139 -16.07 -11.83 3.60
C PRO A 139 -16.24 -10.98 2.35
N VAL A 140 -16.96 -11.55 1.37
CA VAL A 140 -17.29 -10.90 0.09
C VAL A 140 -17.79 -9.48 0.36
N PRO A 141 -17.13 -8.46 -0.20
CA PRO A 141 -17.52 -7.08 0.09
C PRO A 141 -18.87 -6.77 -0.58
N ASP A 142 -19.75 -6.09 0.14
CA ASP A 142 -21.05 -5.63 -0.38
C ASP A 142 -20.90 -4.59 -1.51
N LYS A 143 -19.70 -3.99 -1.66
CA LYS A 143 -19.36 -3.00 -2.69
C LYS A 143 -17.94 -3.23 -3.21
N PRO A 144 -17.68 -2.98 -4.52
CA PRO A 144 -16.32 -3.01 -5.05
C PRO A 144 -15.47 -1.95 -4.34
N GLU A 145 -14.22 -2.30 -4.03
CA GLU A 145 -13.31 -1.37 -3.38
C GLU A 145 -12.95 -0.20 -4.32
N VAL A 146 -12.77 0.99 -3.73
CA VAL A 146 -12.40 2.24 -4.42
C VAL A 146 -11.12 2.08 -5.27
N ASP A 147 -10.31 1.07 -4.95
CA ASP A 147 -8.99 0.88 -5.55
C ASP A 147 -8.95 -0.02 -6.80
N GLN A 148 -10.05 -0.65 -7.19
CA GLN A 148 -10.09 -1.57 -8.33
C GLN A 148 -10.11 -0.82 -9.67
N ALA A 149 -9.33 -1.30 -10.64
CA ALA A 149 -9.37 -0.80 -12.00
C ALA A 149 -10.76 -1.09 -12.61
N THR A 150 -11.38 -0.08 -13.19
CA THR A 150 -12.69 -0.25 -13.85
C THR A 150 -12.54 -0.94 -15.21
N SER A 151 -13.64 -1.46 -15.75
CA SER A 151 -13.64 -1.99 -17.13
C SER A 151 -13.20 -0.93 -18.16
N ALA A 152 -13.52 0.34 -17.92
CA ALA A 152 -13.06 1.47 -18.73
C ALA A 152 -11.54 1.66 -18.63
N ASP A 153 -10.95 1.52 -17.44
CA ASP A 153 -9.50 1.61 -17.24
C ASP A 153 -8.77 0.48 -17.95
N VAL A 154 -9.30 -0.73 -17.87
CA VAL A 154 -8.80 -1.92 -18.59
C VAL A 154 -8.81 -1.68 -20.10
N ALA A 155 -9.89 -1.11 -20.64
CA ALA A 155 -9.99 -0.79 -22.07
C ALA A 155 -8.95 0.26 -22.50
N LEU A 156 -8.73 1.30 -21.69
CA LEU A 156 -7.69 2.31 -21.95
C LEU A 156 -6.29 1.69 -21.94
N LEU A 157 -5.98 0.83 -20.97
CA LEU A 157 -4.70 0.11 -20.90
C LEU A 157 -4.50 -0.77 -22.13
N ARG A 158 -5.53 -1.50 -22.57
CA ARG A 158 -5.47 -2.32 -23.79
C ARG A 158 -5.14 -1.49 -25.02
N GLN A 159 -5.78 -0.32 -25.18
CA GLN A 159 -5.48 0.59 -26.28
C GLN A 159 -4.05 1.12 -26.22
N CYS A 160 -3.53 1.44 -25.03
CA CYS A 160 -2.14 1.85 -24.86
C CYS A 160 -1.15 0.76 -25.29
N LEU A 161 -1.43 -0.50 -24.93
CA LEU A 161 -0.53 -1.62 -25.21
C LEU A 161 -0.60 -2.11 -26.67
N ALA A 162 -1.73 -1.94 -27.35
CA ALA A 162 -1.93 -2.36 -28.74
C ALA A 162 -1.03 -1.60 -29.73
N ASP A 163 -0.71 -0.35 -29.44
CA ASP A 163 0.03 0.54 -30.36
C ASP A 163 1.52 0.71 -29.99
N LEU A 164 2.07 -0.07 -29.05
CA LEU A 164 3.45 0.12 -28.57
C LEU A 164 4.50 0.10 -29.69
N GLY A 165 4.25 -0.63 -30.78
CA GLY A 165 5.14 -0.68 -31.95
C GLY A 165 5.33 0.68 -32.65
N SER A 166 4.39 1.62 -32.47
CA SER A 166 4.47 2.99 -33.01
C SER A 166 5.29 3.94 -32.13
N TRP A 167 5.54 3.55 -30.87
CA TRP A 167 6.20 4.40 -29.85
C TRP A 167 7.61 3.91 -29.48
N TYR A 168 7.83 2.60 -29.55
CA TYR A 168 9.07 1.95 -29.14
C TYR A 168 9.85 1.41 -30.34
N THR A 169 11.14 1.75 -30.41
CA THR A 169 12.06 1.04 -31.30
C THR A 169 12.44 -0.32 -30.68
N GLU A 170 12.88 -1.28 -31.50
CA GLU A 170 13.32 -2.60 -31.00
C GLU A 170 14.39 -2.49 -29.91
N THR A 171 15.36 -1.59 -30.08
CA THR A 171 16.44 -1.36 -29.11
C THR A 171 15.89 -0.84 -27.77
N ARG A 172 14.98 0.13 -27.80
CA ARG A 172 14.33 0.66 -26.57
C ARG A 172 13.44 -0.39 -25.92
N TRP A 173 12.71 -1.16 -26.73
CA TRP A 173 11.84 -2.25 -26.25
C TRP A 173 12.60 -3.34 -25.48
N ARG A 174 13.81 -3.67 -25.91
CA ARG A 174 14.65 -4.67 -25.24
C ARG A 174 15.42 -4.13 -24.03
N ASP A 175 15.43 -2.81 -23.80
CA ASP A 175 16.11 -2.23 -22.64
C ASP A 175 15.25 -2.36 -21.37
N LEU A 176 15.63 -3.29 -20.49
CA LEU A 176 14.95 -3.52 -19.21
C LEU A 176 15.46 -2.63 -18.07
N LYS A 177 16.45 -1.76 -18.30
CA LYS A 177 17.16 -1.04 -17.23
C LYS A 177 16.45 0.22 -16.75
N ARG A 178 15.61 0.84 -17.58
CA ARG A 178 15.01 2.16 -17.29
C ARG A 178 13.52 2.18 -17.60
N THR A 179 12.80 3.00 -16.84
CA THR A 179 11.39 3.28 -17.14
C THR A 179 11.30 4.55 -17.98
N GLU A 180 10.67 4.44 -19.14
CA GLU A 180 10.59 5.55 -20.11
C GLU A 180 9.34 6.39 -19.83
N TYR A 181 9.32 7.07 -18.68
CA TYR A 181 8.16 7.80 -18.16
C TYR A 181 7.55 8.78 -19.15
N GLU A 182 8.39 9.52 -19.88
CA GLU A 182 7.93 10.48 -20.88
C GLU A 182 7.15 9.81 -22.01
N VAL A 183 7.71 8.78 -22.65
CA VAL A 183 7.03 8.03 -23.71
C VAL A 183 5.78 7.33 -23.20
N ASN A 184 5.86 6.70 -22.02
CA ASN A 184 4.70 6.04 -21.41
C ASN A 184 3.56 7.02 -21.15
N TRP A 185 3.90 8.23 -20.74
CA TRP A 185 2.89 9.26 -20.50
C TRP A 185 2.30 9.76 -21.81
N GLU A 186 3.11 10.00 -22.84
CA GLU A 186 2.62 10.39 -24.17
C GLU A 186 1.67 9.36 -24.79
N ILE A 187 1.95 8.06 -24.61
CA ILE A 187 1.05 6.97 -24.99
C ILE A 187 -0.31 7.13 -24.29
N LEU A 188 -0.29 7.29 -22.96
CA LEU A 188 -1.50 7.47 -22.18
C LEU A 188 -2.26 8.74 -22.59
N GLU A 189 -1.58 9.87 -22.73
CA GLU A 189 -2.19 11.12 -23.17
C GLU A 189 -2.86 10.97 -24.54
N SER A 190 -2.21 10.28 -25.48
CA SER A 190 -2.75 10.03 -26.82
C SER A 190 -4.04 9.22 -26.76
N VAL A 191 -4.07 8.15 -25.95
CA VAL A 191 -5.26 7.32 -25.76
C VAL A 191 -6.38 8.08 -25.05
N LEU A 192 -6.06 8.86 -24.01
CA LEU A 192 -7.05 9.69 -23.30
C LEU A 192 -7.71 10.70 -24.25
N ARG A 193 -6.91 11.42 -25.04
CA ARG A 193 -7.43 12.41 -26.00
C ARG A 193 -8.30 11.78 -27.09
N LYS A 194 -7.96 10.56 -27.56
CA LYS A 194 -8.81 9.82 -28.53
C LYS A 194 -10.18 9.41 -27.97
N GLN A 195 -10.33 9.42 -26.63
CA GLN A 195 -11.57 9.11 -25.93
C GLN A 195 -12.24 10.36 -25.34
N ASP A 196 -11.83 11.56 -25.78
CA ASP A 196 -12.31 12.86 -25.27
C ASP A 196 -12.13 13.02 -23.75
N LEU A 197 -11.10 12.39 -23.18
CA LEU A 197 -10.73 12.51 -21.77
C LEU A 197 -9.56 13.48 -21.59
N GLU A 198 -9.62 14.30 -20.54
CA GLU A 198 -8.55 15.24 -20.22
C GLU A 198 -7.32 14.53 -19.62
N PRO A 199 -6.11 14.73 -20.19
CA PRO A 199 -4.87 14.12 -19.72
C PRO A 199 -4.25 14.92 -18.55
N ILE A 200 -5.01 15.14 -17.49
CA ILE A 200 -4.53 15.84 -16.29
C ILE A 200 -3.68 14.89 -15.45
N SER A 201 -2.47 15.31 -15.04
CA SER A 201 -1.59 14.55 -14.14
C SER A 201 -1.55 15.10 -12.70
N THR A 202 -1.98 16.34 -12.46
CA THR A 202 -1.83 17.04 -11.17
C THR A 202 -3.14 17.16 -10.39
N GLY A 203 -3.04 17.45 -9.09
CA GLY A 203 -4.21 17.63 -8.22
C GLY A 203 -5.09 16.38 -8.05
N SER A 204 -6.28 16.57 -7.45
CA SER A 204 -7.26 15.49 -7.26
C SER A 204 -7.85 14.99 -8.58
N ALA A 205 -8.12 15.89 -9.54
CA ALA A 205 -8.61 15.53 -10.87
C ALA A 205 -7.68 14.57 -11.63
N GLY A 206 -6.36 14.68 -11.42
CA GLY A 206 -5.37 13.79 -12.04
C GLY A 206 -5.20 12.42 -11.39
N GLU A 207 -5.91 12.10 -10.30
CA GLU A 207 -5.66 10.86 -9.54
C GLU A 207 -5.91 9.58 -10.33
N ARG A 208 -7.01 9.54 -11.08
CA ARG A 208 -7.30 8.41 -11.97
C ARG A 208 -6.22 8.23 -13.04
N ASN A 209 -5.79 9.33 -13.66
CA ASN A 209 -4.78 9.27 -14.73
C ASN A 209 -3.40 8.85 -14.20
N ARG A 210 -3.00 9.28 -13.00
CA ARG A 210 -1.78 8.77 -12.35
C ARG A 210 -1.86 7.29 -12.02
N ARG A 211 -3.03 6.81 -11.56
CA ARG A 211 -3.27 5.39 -11.33
C ARG A 211 -3.15 4.59 -12.63
N LEU A 212 -3.81 5.05 -13.69
CA LEU A 212 -3.69 4.48 -15.03
C LEU A 212 -2.24 4.48 -15.53
N PHE A 213 -1.51 5.58 -15.33
CA PHE A 213 -0.11 5.69 -15.69
C PHE A 213 0.77 4.72 -14.93
N GLY A 214 0.52 4.55 -13.63
CA GLY A 214 1.14 3.52 -12.80
C GLY A 214 0.93 2.12 -13.36
N LEU A 215 -0.32 1.76 -13.63
CA LEU A 215 -0.66 0.47 -14.24
C LEU A 215 -0.01 0.29 -15.62
N LEU A 216 0.03 1.34 -16.44
CA LEU A 216 0.68 1.32 -17.75
C LEU A 216 2.20 1.08 -17.63
N ASN A 217 2.88 1.77 -16.72
CA ASN A 217 4.30 1.57 -16.45
C ASN A 217 4.58 0.11 -16.04
N ARG A 218 3.70 -0.48 -15.22
CA ARG A 218 3.80 -1.89 -14.83
C ARG A 218 3.53 -2.85 -15.99
N ALA A 219 2.52 -2.56 -16.80
CA ALA A 219 2.16 -3.35 -17.96
C ALA A 219 3.29 -3.36 -18.99
N ILE A 220 3.82 -2.19 -19.35
CA ILE A 220 4.95 -2.07 -20.29
C ILE A 220 6.18 -2.79 -19.72
N GLY A 221 6.50 -2.62 -18.43
CA GLY A 221 7.61 -3.35 -17.80
C GLY A 221 7.44 -4.87 -17.85
N LEU A 222 6.24 -5.39 -17.66
CA LEU A 222 5.94 -6.82 -17.80
C LEU A 222 5.98 -7.27 -19.26
N SER A 223 5.45 -6.48 -20.19
CA SER A 223 5.47 -6.74 -21.62
C SER A 223 6.90 -6.85 -22.15
N LYS A 224 7.80 -5.90 -21.83
CA LYS A 224 9.22 -5.96 -22.24
C LYS A 224 9.91 -7.24 -21.75
N LYS A 225 9.55 -7.73 -20.56
CA LYS A 225 10.11 -8.96 -19.97
C LYS A 225 9.56 -10.25 -20.58
N SER A 226 8.28 -10.25 -20.96
CA SER A 226 7.55 -11.45 -21.35
C SER A 226 7.32 -11.58 -22.86
N CYS A 227 7.52 -10.50 -23.63
CA CYS A 227 7.39 -10.46 -25.08
C CYS A 227 8.49 -9.59 -25.69
N GLY A 228 9.47 -10.21 -26.36
CA GLY A 228 10.60 -9.51 -26.96
C GLY A 228 10.34 -8.87 -28.33
N VAL A 229 9.10 -8.94 -28.83
CA VAL A 229 8.71 -8.51 -30.18
C VAL A 229 7.53 -7.53 -30.13
N LEU A 230 7.51 -6.59 -31.07
CA LEU A 230 6.41 -5.65 -31.32
C LEU A 230 5.92 -5.82 -32.77
N PRO A 231 4.61 -5.63 -33.07
CA PRO A 231 3.53 -5.45 -32.11
C PRO A 231 3.30 -6.71 -31.26
N MET A 232 2.78 -6.51 -30.04
CA MET A 232 2.46 -7.63 -29.16
C MET A 232 1.22 -8.39 -29.68
N PRO A 233 1.18 -9.73 -29.56
CA PRO A 233 -0.04 -10.47 -29.81
C PRO A 233 -1.17 -10.07 -28.84
N ASP A 234 -2.40 -9.98 -29.33
CA ASP A 234 -3.59 -9.62 -28.52
C ASP A 234 -3.74 -10.49 -27.26
N SER A 235 -3.53 -11.80 -27.39
CA SER A 235 -3.59 -12.74 -26.26
C SER A 235 -2.54 -12.44 -25.19
N HIS A 236 -1.39 -11.90 -25.59
CA HIS A 236 -0.33 -11.50 -24.67
C HIS A 236 -0.63 -10.17 -23.99
N ILE A 237 -1.27 -9.24 -24.71
CA ILE A 237 -1.79 -8.00 -24.12
C ILE A 237 -2.81 -8.32 -23.03
N ASP A 238 -3.77 -9.21 -23.29
CA ASP A 238 -4.76 -9.65 -22.29
C ASP A 238 -4.10 -10.27 -21.05
N PHE A 239 -3.13 -11.16 -21.26
CA PHE A 239 -2.37 -11.77 -20.17
C PHE A 239 -1.66 -10.72 -19.30
N VAL A 240 -0.99 -9.74 -19.91
CA VAL A 240 -0.27 -8.68 -19.19
C VAL A 240 -1.23 -7.83 -18.38
N ILE A 241 -2.35 -7.40 -18.98
CA ILE A 241 -3.34 -6.57 -18.29
C ILE A 241 -3.94 -7.33 -17.12
N HIS A 242 -4.36 -8.58 -17.31
CA HIS A 242 -4.90 -9.42 -16.24
C HIS A 242 -3.90 -9.52 -15.08
N THR A 243 -2.64 -9.85 -15.39
CA THR A 243 -1.58 -10.01 -14.38
C THR A 243 -1.34 -8.72 -13.59
N VAL A 244 -1.31 -7.57 -14.26
CA VAL A 244 -1.08 -6.27 -13.62
C VAL A 244 -2.30 -5.85 -12.80
N VAL A 245 -3.51 -5.96 -13.35
CA VAL A 245 -4.74 -5.59 -12.63
C VAL A 245 -4.94 -6.48 -11.42
N GLU A 246 -4.67 -7.78 -11.49
CA GLU A 246 -4.74 -8.68 -10.34
C GLU A 246 -3.70 -8.30 -9.27
N LYS A 247 -2.43 -8.14 -9.66
CA LYS A 247 -1.33 -7.86 -8.72
C LYS A 247 -1.43 -6.48 -8.06
N TYR A 248 -1.84 -5.46 -8.79
CA TYR A 248 -1.93 -4.08 -8.29
C TYR A 248 -3.35 -3.69 -7.85
N GLY A 249 -4.33 -4.55 -8.14
CA GLY A 249 -5.72 -4.47 -7.69
C GLY A 249 -6.00 -5.22 -6.39
N HIS A 250 -4.99 -5.83 -5.76
CA HIS A 250 -5.13 -6.34 -4.39
C HIS A 250 -5.74 -5.27 -3.48
N THR A 251 -6.74 -5.70 -2.73
CA THR A 251 -7.56 -4.84 -1.89
C THR A 251 -6.74 -4.24 -0.75
N GLN A 252 -7.11 -3.04 -0.27
CA GLN A 252 -6.53 -2.53 0.98
C GLN A 252 -6.87 -3.46 2.15
N ARG A 253 -7.99 -4.17 2.05
CA ARG A 253 -8.46 -5.14 3.02
C ARG A 253 -7.55 -6.36 3.16
N ASP A 254 -7.18 -7.03 2.06
CA ASP A 254 -6.31 -8.20 2.11
C ASP A 254 -4.97 -7.85 2.77
N ARG A 255 -4.37 -6.71 2.41
CA ARG A 255 -3.12 -6.22 3.01
C ARG A 255 -3.27 -5.93 4.51
N GLY A 256 -4.36 -5.29 4.91
CA GLY A 256 -4.69 -5.06 6.31
C GLY A 256 -4.80 -6.35 7.13
N ILE A 257 -5.36 -7.40 6.55
CA ILE A 257 -5.48 -8.72 7.18
C ILE A 257 -4.10 -9.38 7.37
N HIS A 258 -3.19 -9.23 6.41
CA HIS A 258 -1.80 -9.69 6.57
C HIS A 258 -1.12 -9.03 7.77
N HIS A 259 -1.32 -7.72 7.96
CA HIS A 259 -0.82 -7.00 9.14
C HIS A 259 -1.46 -7.46 10.46
N VAL A 260 -2.77 -7.73 10.48
CA VAL A 260 -3.46 -8.32 11.64
C VAL A 260 -2.84 -9.67 12.02
N LEU A 261 -2.65 -10.55 11.04
CA LEU A 261 -2.01 -11.85 11.24
C LEU A 261 -0.60 -11.71 11.80
N HIS A 262 0.15 -10.72 11.32
CA HIS A 262 1.48 -10.41 11.84
C HIS A 262 1.42 -9.98 13.32
N CYS A 263 0.46 -9.14 13.70
CA CYS A 263 0.27 -8.75 15.09
C CYS A 263 -0.01 -9.98 15.98
N VAL A 264 -0.93 -10.85 15.56
CA VAL A 264 -1.28 -12.07 16.30
C VAL A 264 -0.06 -12.97 16.50
N ARG A 265 0.74 -13.22 15.45
CA ARG A 265 1.92 -14.08 15.53
C ARG A 265 3.00 -13.55 16.47
N HIS A 266 3.18 -12.23 16.49
CA HIS A 266 4.19 -11.59 17.34
C HIS A 266 3.65 -11.19 18.72
N GLY A 267 2.41 -11.58 19.04
CA GLY A 267 1.75 -11.24 20.31
C GLY A 267 1.59 -9.74 20.51
N ILE A 268 1.50 -8.94 19.43
CA ILE A 268 1.28 -7.50 19.53
C ILE A 268 -0.20 -7.26 19.78
N ASN A 269 -0.50 -6.50 20.83
CA ASN A 269 -1.87 -6.29 21.31
C ASN A 269 -2.49 -4.98 20.81
N LEU A 270 -1.69 -4.10 20.19
CA LEU A 270 -2.13 -2.80 19.67
C LEU A 270 -1.64 -2.60 18.24
N PHE A 271 -2.57 -2.44 17.30
CA PHE A 271 -2.31 -2.07 15.92
C PHE A 271 -2.97 -0.73 15.60
N SER A 272 -2.17 0.28 15.27
CA SER A 272 -2.64 1.55 14.73
C SER A 272 -2.63 1.61 13.21
N THR A 273 -3.78 1.97 12.62
CA THR A 273 -3.98 2.15 11.17
C THR A 273 -4.97 3.29 10.91
N THR A 274 -4.89 3.94 9.75
CA THR A 274 -5.93 4.89 9.33
C THR A 274 -7.02 4.24 8.46
N ASN A 275 -6.90 2.95 8.17
CA ASN A 275 -7.91 2.19 7.43
C ASN A 275 -9.14 1.90 8.30
N ARG A 276 -10.16 2.77 8.21
CA ARG A 276 -11.43 2.63 8.96
C ARG A 276 -12.15 1.33 8.66
N LEU A 277 -12.20 0.90 7.40
CA LEU A 277 -12.86 -0.34 7.00
C LEU A 277 -12.22 -1.55 7.67
N LEU A 278 -10.88 -1.59 7.74
CA LEU A 278 -10.16 -2.65 8.44
C LEU A 278 -10.47 -2.67 9.94
N ILE A 279 -10.52 -1.51 10.59
CA ILE A 279 -10.86 -1.39 12.03
C ILE A 279 -12.27 -1.92 12.30
N ASP A 280 -13.24 -1.50 11.49
CA ASP A 280 -14.64 -1.87 11.64
C ASP A 280 -14.85 -3.37 11.37
N ASP A 281 -14.28 -3.88 10.27
CA ASP A 281 -14.35 -5.28 9.89
C ASP A 281 -13.68 -6.16 10.96
N PHE A 282 -12.48 -5.80 11.41
CA PHE A 282 -11.81 -6.56 12.46
C PHE A 282 -12.65 -6.60 13.73
N SER A 283 -13.21 -5.47 14.17
CA SER A 283 -14.08 -5.43 15.34
C SER A 283 -15.30 -6.33 15.20
N ARG A 284 -15.89 -6.39 14.00
CA ARG A 284 -17.05 -7.25 13.69
C ARG A 284 -16.69 -8.73 13.65
N TYR A 285 -15.54 -9.09 13.11
CA TYR A 285 -15.15 -10.49 12.87
C TYR A 285 -14.20 -11.08 13.92
N LYS A 286 -13.69 -10.26 14.85
CA LYS A 286 -12.87 -10.70 15.98
C LYS A 286 -13.48 -11.86 16.77
N PRO A 287 -14.78 -11.89 17.11
CA PRO A 287 -15.38 -13.03 17.81
C PRO A 287 -15.35 -14.34 17.00
N LEU A 288 -15.44 -14.26 15.66
CA LEU A 288 -15.32 -15.43 14.80
C LEU A 288 -13.88 -15.93 14.75
N LEU A 289 -12.92 -15.01 14.72
CA LEU A 289 -11.50 -15.34 14.79
C LEU A 289 -11.15 -16.01 16.13
N GLU A 290 -11.61 -15.45 17.25
CA GLU A 290 -11.46 -16.04 18.59
C GLU A 290 -12.01 -17.47 18.64
N LYS A 291 -13.22 -17.67 18.10
CA LYS A 291 -13.83 -19.00 18.00
C LYS A 291 -13.02 -19.96 17.12
N HIS A 292 -12.52 -19.50 15.98
CA HIS A 292 -11.75 -20.32 15.05
C HIS A 292 -10.42 -20.76 15.68
N LEU A 293 -9.73 -19.84 16.36
CA LEU A 293 -8.47 -20.10 17.07
C LEU A 293 -8.67 -20.83 18.41
N SER A 294 -9.91 -21.18 18.79
CA SER A 294 -10.24 -21.76 20.09
C SER A 294 -9.75 -20.91 21.28
N LEU A 295 -9.74 -19.59 21.12
CA LEU A 295 -9.37 -18.62 22.14
C LEU A 295 -10.62 -18.13 22.88
N SER A 296 -10.54 -18.04 24.21
CA SER A 296 -11.57 -17.36 25.00
C SER A 296 -11.57 -15.84 24.76
N HIS A 297 -10.40 -15.29 24.42
CA HIS A 297 -10.20 -13.88 24.13
C HIS A 297 -8.90 -13.65 23.35
N LEU A 298 -8.92 -12.77 22.36
CA LEU A 298 -7.75 -12.27 21.64
C LEU A 298 -7.47 -10.83 22.11
N ASP A 299 -6.31 -10.56 22.71
CA ASP A 299 -5.95 -9.23 23.24
C ASP A 299 -5.50 -8.21 22.15
N LEU A 300 -5.70 -8.51 20.86
CA LEU A 300 -5.41 -7.58 19.77
C LEU A 300 -6.53 -6.55 19.61
N GLU A 301 -6.16 -5.28 19.63
CA GLU A 301 -7.02 -4.13 19.33
C GLU A 301 -6.50 -3.36 18.12
N LEU A 302 -7.38 -3.05 17.18
CA LEU A 302 -7.12 -2.18 16.04
C LEU A 302 -7.72 -0.80 16.34
N VAL A 303 -6.91 0.26 16.25
CA VAL A 303 -7.30 1.61 16.61
C VAL A 303 -6.78 2.64 15.63
N ASN A 304 -7.54 3.73 15.43
CA ASN A 304 -7.00 4.87 14.70
C ASN A 304 -5.99 5.67 15.58
N PRO A 305 -5.13 6.50 14.97
CA PRO A 305 -4.12 7.26 15.72
C PRO A 305 -4.70 8.19 16.78
N LEU A 306 -5.88 8.77 16.53
CA LEU A 306 -6.52 9.70 17.45
C LEU A 306 -6.93 8.99 18.74
N ALA A 307 -7.63 7.86 18.64
CA ALA A 307 -8.02 7.04 19.77
C ALA A 307 -6.80 6.52 20.54
N LEU A 308 -5.75 6.11 19.83
CA LEU A 308 -4.51 5.65 20.45
C LEU A 308 -3.82 6.77 21.25
N VAL A 309 -3.67 7.96 20.68
CA VAL A 309 -3.02 9.09 21.37
C VAL A 309 -3.82 9.52 22.59
N GLN A 310 -5.16 9.56 22.50
CA GLN A 310 -6.00 9.85 23.66
C GLN A 310 -5.81 8.83 24.78
N ARG A 311 -5.73 7.54 24.46
CA ARG A 311 -5.43 6.47 25.43
C ARG A 311 -4.05 6.62 26.06
N LEU A 312 -3.03 6.92 25.26
CA LEU A 312 -1.66 7.12 25.75
C LEU A 312 -1.52 8.35 26.66
N LEU A 313 -2.31 9.40 26.41
CA LEU A 313 -2.29 10.62 27.22
C LEU A 313 -3.11 10.51 28.51
N THR A 314 -4.19 9.73 28.51
CA THR A 314 -5.12 9.61 29.64
C THR A 314 -4.85 8.40 30.52
N GLY A 315 -4.13 7.39 30.02
CA GLY A 315 -3.94 6.10 30.69
C GLY A 315 -5.20 5.23 30.75
N ILE A 316 -6.29 5.64 30.08
CA ILE A 316 -7.59 4.97 30.13
C ILE A 316 -7.78 4.15 28.85
N ARG A 317 -8.03 2.84 28.98
CA ARG A 317 -8.56 2.04 27.85
C ARG A 317 -10.02 2.48 27.60
N PRO A 318 -10.39 2.97 26.40
CA PRO A 318 -11.80 3.18 26.10
C PRO A 318 -12.53 1.83 26.18
N ALA A 319 -13.69 1.81 26.83
CA ALA A 319 -14.49 0.59 26.91
C ALA A 319 -14.82 0.09 25.50
N SER A 320 -14.57 -1.20 25.26
CA SER A 320 -14.90 -1.87 23.99
C SER A 320 -16.33 -1.54 23.57
N GLY A 321 -16.49 -0.78 22.48
CA GLY A 321 -17.79 -0.41 21.93
C GLY A 321 -18.08 1.09 21.77
N GLN A 322 -17.18 2.00 22.20
CA GLN A 322 -17.33 3.43 21.88
C GLN A 322 -16.53 3.80 20.64
N ILE A 323 -17.23 3.94 19.51
CA ILE A 323 -16.73 4.66 18.34
C ILE A 323 -16.64 6.14 18.75
N ILE A 324 -15.42 6.63 18.97
CA ILE A 324 -15.19 8.08 19.01
C ILE A 324 -15.01 8.51 17.55
N VAL A 325 -16.04 9.20 17.03
CA VAL A 325 -16.09 9.79 15.69
C VAL A 325 -15.08 10.93 15.56
#